data_AF-F9DX49-F1
#
_entry.id   AF-F9DX49-F1
#
_cell.length_a   1.000
_cell.length_b   1.000
_cell.length_c   1.000
_cell.angle_alpha   90.00
_cell.angle_beta   90.00
_cell.angle_gamma   90.00
#
_symmetry.space_group_name_H-M   'P 1'
#
loop_
_entity.id
_entity.type
_entity.pdbx_description
1 polymer ?
#
loop_
_entity_poly.entity_id
_entity_poly.type
_entity_poly.pdbx_seq_one_letter_code
_entity_poly.pdbx_strand_id
1 'polypeptide(L)' 'MAICKRCNKPLKTSKSIEVGYGPVCKRKHDQAEAEFLKRQITLDEEIEYQEKVRA' A
#
# COMPACT_ATOMS: atom_id res chain seq x y z
N MET A 1 -17.26 -17.42 -3.85
CA MET A 1 -16.42 -17.21 -2.63
C MET A 1 -15.49 -16.04 -2.89
N ALA A 2 -15.55 -14.99 -2.06
CA ALA A 2 -14.56 -13.92 -2.17
C ALA A 2 -13.26 -14.32 -1.46
N ILE A 3 -12.13 -13.99 -2.07
CA ILE A 3 -10.78 -14.31 -1.58
C ILE A 3 -10.05 -13.04 -1.16
N CYS A 4 -9.20 -13.17 -0.15
CA CYS A 4 -8.34 -12.06 0.28
C CYS A 4 -7.31 -11.73 -0.82
N LYS A 5 -7.27 -10.47 -1.29
CA LYS A 5 -6.34 -10.01 -2.33
C LYS A 5 -4.85 -10.14 -1.96
N ARG A 6 -4.52 -10.36 -0.68
CA ARG A 6 -3.12 -10.48 -0.20
C ARG A 6 -2.66 -11.92 0.01
N CYS A 7 -3.54 -12.79 0.51
CA CYS A 7 -3.15 -14.13 0.96
C CYS A 7 -4.00 -15.26 0.37
N ASN A 8 -4.95 -14.93 -0.52
CA ASN A 8 -5.85 -15.86 -1.21
C ASN A 8 -6.70 -16.76 -0.31
N LYS A 9 -6.70 -16.54 1.01
CA LYS A 9 -7.61 -17.24 1.94
C LYS A 9 -9.06 -16.80 1.74
N PRO A 10 -10.03 -17.70 1.92
CA PRO A 10 -11.45 -17.37 1.79
C PRO A 10 -11.90 -16.39 2.87
N LEU A 11 -12.70 -15.40 2.46
CA LEU A 11 -13.25 -14.37 3.34
C LEU A 11 -14.58 -14.84 3.92
N LYS A 12 -14.76 -14.67 5.23
CA LYS A 12 -15.91 -15.22 5.98
C LYS A 12 -16.98 -14.19 6.34
N THR A 13 -16.61 -12.92 6.51
CA THR A 13 -17.53 -11.86 6.95
C THR A 13 -17.82 -10.89 5.82
N SER A 14 -19.05 -10.36 5.75
CA SER A 14 -19.47 -9.35 4.77
C SER A 14 -18.48 -8.18 4.67
N LYS A 15 -18.09 -7.61 5.81
CA LYS A 15 -17.08 -6.55 5.89
C LYS A 15 -15.75 -6.93 5.24
N SER A 16 -15.26 -8.15 5.44
CA SER A 16 -14.01 -8.58 4.82
C SER A 16 -14.16 -8.76 3.31
N ILE A 17 -15.34 -9.23 2.86
CA ILE A 17 -15.68 -9.40 1.44
C ILE A 17 -15.71 -8.05 0.72
N GLU A 18 -16.39 -7.06 1.29
CA GLU A 18 -16.48 -5.69 0.74
C GLU A 18 -15.10 -5.03 0.63
N VAL A 19 -14.29 -5.15 1.68
CA VAL A 19 -12.93 -4.59 1.71
C VAL A 19 -11.96 -5.39 0.83
N GLY A 20 -12.26 -6.65 0.53
CA GLY A 20 -11.42 -7.57 -0.24
C GLY A 20 -10.19 -8.10 0.52
N TYR A 21 -10.10 -7.83 1.82
CA TYR A 21 -9.00 -8.26 2.69
C TYR A 21 -9.54 -8.82 4.01
N GLY A 22 -8.90 -9.87 4.52
CA GLY A 22 -9.07 -10.26 5.91
C GLY A 22 -8.49 -9.20 6.86
N PRO A 23 -8.94 -9.13 8.13
CA PRO A 23 -8.61 -8.04 9.05
C PRO A 23 -7.10 -7.83 9.25
N VAL A 24 -6.34 -8.91 9.41
CA VAL A 24 -4.88 -8.85 9.55
C VAL A 24 -4.21 -8.42 8.24
N CYS A 25 -4.70 -8.90 7.10
CA CYS A 25 -4.16 -8.54 5.79
C CYS A 25 -4.44 -7.08 5.45
N LYS A 26 -5.60 -6.55 5.85
CA LYS A 26 -5.96 -5.14 5.70
C LYS A 26 -5.01 -4.25 6.49
N ARG A 27 -4.78 -4.55 7.77
CA ARG A 27 -3.81 -3.79 8.60
C ARG A 27 -2.42 -3.76 7.98
N LYS A 28 -1.92 -4.90 7.49
CA LYS A 28 -0.61 -4.97 6.82
C LYS A 28 -0.60 -4.21 5.49
N HIS A 29 -1.73 -4.14 4.78
CA HIS A 29 -1.84 -3.39 3.54
C HIS A 29 -1.77 -1.90 3.85
N ASP A 30 -2.56 -1.44 4.81
CA ASP A 30 -2.61 -0.02 5.18
C ASP A 30 -1.26 0.47 5.75
N GLN A 31 -0.53 -0.38 6.46
CA GLN A 31 0.85 -0.07 6.88
C GLN A 31 1.81 0.06 5.69
N ALA A 32 1.74 -0.85 4.72
CA ALA A 32 2.60 -0.80 3.54
C ALA A 32 2.30 0.44 2.67
N GLU A 33 1.01 0.77 2.50
CA GLU A 33 0.59 1.99 1.82
C GLU A 33 1.07 3.24 2.56
N ALA A 34 0.95 3.29 3.89
CA ALA A 34 1.43 4.42 4.67
C ALA A 34 2.95 4.59 4.58
N GLU A 35 3.72 3.51 4.53
CA GLU A 35 5.16 3.57 4.29
C GLU A 35 5.51 3.98 2.86
N PHE A 36 4.75 3.50 1.87
CA PHE A 36 4.92 3.90 0.48
C PHE A 36 4.68 5.40 0.30
N LEU A 37 3.58 5.94 0.85
CA LEU A 37 3.27 7.37 0.81
C LEU A 37 4.36 8.23 1.47
N LYS A 38 5.00 7.76 2.54
CA LYS A 38 6.11 8.49 3.19
C LYS A 38 7.37 8.57 2.33
N ARG A 39 7.58 7.60 1.43
CA ARG A 39 8.75 7.53 0.55
C ARG A 39 8.50 8.11 -0.82
N GLN A 40 7.25 8.47 -1.11
CA GLN A 40 6.88 9.09 -2.36
C GLN A 40 7.43 10.52 -2.39
N ILE A 41 8.33 10.77 -3.33
CA ILE A 41 8.78 12.13 -3.70
C ILE A 41 8.14 12.49 -5.03
N THR A 42 7.97 13.79 -5.26
CA THR A 42 7.53 14.35 -6.53
C THR A 42 8.66 14.33 -7.57
N LEU A 43 8.30 14.45 -8.84
CA LEU A 43 9.31 14.57 -9.91
C LEU A 43 10.18 15.82 -9.73
N ASP A 44 9.60 16.92 -9.27
CA ASP A 44 10.32 18.18 -9.04
C ASP A 44 11.36 18.04 -7.93
N GLU A 45 11.02 17.35 -6.83
CA GLU A 45 11.97 17.05 -5.73
C GLU A 45 13.14 16.18 -6.19
N GLU A 46 12.89 15.18 -7.05
CA GLU A 46 13.95 14.36 -7.63
C GLU A 46 14.85 15.18 -8.57
N ILE A 47 14.27 16.03 -9.42
CA ILE A 47 15.04 16.90 -10.32
C ILE A 47 15.94 17.84 -9.51
N GLU A 48 15.41 18.50 -8.48
CA GLU A 48 16.18 19.40 -7.61
C GLU A 48 17.32 18.64 -6.89
N TYR A 49 17.06 17.42 -6.41
CA TYR A 49 18.08 16.58 -5.80
C TYR A 49 19.21 16.24 -6.79
N GLN A 50 18.87 15.84 -8.02
CA GLN A 50 19.85 15.50 -9.05
C GLN A 50 20.70 16.71 -9.48
N GLU A 51 20.12 17.92 -9.54
CA GLU A 51 20.86 19.15 -9.82
C GLU A 51 21.87 19.47 -8.72
N LYS A 52 21.48 19.32 -7.44
CA LYS A 52 22.38 19.52 -6.29
C LYS A 52 23.52 18.51 -6.23
N VAL A 53 23.29 17.25 -6.60
CA VAL A 53 24.31 16.19 -6.58
C VAL A 53 25.31 16.33 -7.73
N ARG A 54 24.91 16.92 -8.85
CA ARG A 54 25.76 17.11 -10.04
C ARG A 54 26.63 18.38 -10.00
N ALA A 55 26.31 19.33 -9.12
CA ALA A 55 27.06 20.57 -8.91
C ALA A 55 28.30 20.33 -8.03
#